data_AF-A0A2P5I046-F1
#
_entry.id   AF-A0A2P5I046-F1
#
_cell.length_a   1.000
_cell.length_b   1.000
_cell.length_c   1.000
_cell.angle_alpha   90.00
_cell.angle_beta   90.00
_cell.angle_gamma   90.00
#
_symmetry.space_group_name_H-M   'P 1'
#
loop_
_entity.id
_entity.type
_entity.pdbx_description
1 polymer ?
#
loop_
_entity_poly.entity_id
_entity_poly.type
_entity_poly.pdbx_seq_one_letter_code
_entity_poly.pdbx_strand_id
1 'polypeptide(L)'
;MVLATDPTSGELAVRILSSASELGFHTIPVWTEGDDAHIAHAHEAVQLASVSSYTEPSYLMFLCLEHRVGLVHPGYGFLSESPGLCQLLEEAGITFVGPSADLLIMTGDKLSERKLAEKCGVSGVGQGGR
;
A
#
# COMPACT_ATOMS: atom_id res chain seq x y z
N MET A 1 -7.68 -13.31 1.59
CA MET A 1 -8.49 -12.15 1.19
C MET A 1 -7.58 -10.95 1.09
N VAL A 2 -7.68 -10.19 -0.01
CA VAL A 2 -6.76 -9.08 -0.36
C VAL A 2 -7.48 -7.74 -0.32
N LEU A 3 -6.95 -6.79 0.45
CA LEU A 3 -7.37 -5.39 0.38
C LEU A 3 -6.47 -4.63 -0.61
N ALA A 4 -7.06 -4.01 -1.62
CA ALA A 4 -6.34 -3.13 -2.55
C ALA A 4 -6.71 -1.68 -2.24
N THR A 5 -5.71 -0.84 -1.92
CA THR A 5 -5.94 0.52 -1.41
C THR A 5 -5.46 1.62 -2.33
N ASP A 6 -5.40 1.39 -3.64
CA ASP A 6 -4.84 2.35 -4.60
C ASP A 6 -5.91 3.33 -5.11
N PRO A 7 -5.85 4.63 -4.75
CA PRO A 7 -6.74 5.66 -5.28
C PRO A 7 -6.19 6.36 -6.54
N THR A 8 -4.96 6.03 -6.98
CA THR A 8 -4.23 6.86 -7.95
C THR A 8 -4.40 6.43 -9.40
N SER A 9 -4.89 5.22 -9.65
CA SER A 9 -5.29 4.78 -10.98
C SER A 9 -6.17 3.53 -10.90
N GLY A 10 -7.43 3.67 -11.31
CA GLY A 10 -8.33 2.52 -11.46
C GLY A 10 -7.75 1.40 -12.33
N GLU A 11 -6.87 1.70 -13.29
CA GLU A 11 -6.18 0.67 -14.08
C GLU A 11 -5.24 -0.19 -13.23
N LEU A 12 -4.44 0.43 -12.35
CA LEU A 12 -3.49 -0.30 -11.52
C LEU A 12 -4.23 -1.14 -10.46
N ALA A 13 -5.28 -0.58 -9.88
CA ALA A 13 -6.18 -1.32 -9.00
C ALA A 13 -6.76 -2.56 -9.70
N VAL A 14 -7.24 -2.43 -10.95
CA VAL A 14 -7.74 -3.57 -11.73
C VAL A 14 -6.65 -4.63 -11.97
N ARG A 15 -5.39 -4.24 -12.23
CA ARG A 15 -4.28 -5.20 -12.40
C ARG A 15 -4.00 -5.99 -11.12
N ILE A 16 -3.98 -5.31 -9.97
CA ILE A 16 -3.78 -5.93 -8.66
C ILE A 16 -4.93 -6.92 -8.38
N LEU A 17 -6.18 -6.47 -8.57
CA LEU A 17 -7.37 -7.28 -8.35
C LEU A 17 -7.40 -8.51 -9.27
N SER A 18 -7.06 -8.33 -10.56
CA SER A 18 -7.02 -9.41 -11.53
C SER A 18 -5.96 -10.44 -11.15
N SER A 19 -4.74 -10.00 -10.83
CA SER A 19 -3.64 -10.90 -10.44
C SER A 19 -3.98 -11.66 -9.15
N ALA A 20 -4.58 -10.99 -8.16
CA ALA A 20 -5.01 -11.64 -6.93
C ALA A 20 -6.14 -12.66 -7.18
N SER A 21 -7.09 -12.33 -8.04
CA SER A 21 -8.18 -13.24 -8.43
C SER A 21 -7.68 -14.47 -9.19
N GLU A 22 -6.73 -14.29 -10.12
CA GLU A 22 -6.07 -15.39 -10.86
C GLU A 22 -5.34 -16.38 -9.93
N LEU A 23 -4.80 -15.88 -8.82
CA LEU A 23 -4.15 -16.68 -7.78
C LEU A 23 -5.16 -17.32 -6.79
N GLY A 24 -6.46 -17.12 -7.01
CA GLY A 24 -7.53 -17.68 -6.18
C GLY A 24 -7.81 -16.90 -4.89
N PHE A 25 -7.33 -15.66 -4.78
CA PHE A 25 -7.67 -14.83 -3.64
C PHE A 25 -9.01 -14.13 -3.80
N HIS A 26 -9.79 -14.10 -2.71
CA HIS A 26 -10.92 -13.19 -2.58
C HIS A 26 -10.44 -11.74 -2.47
N THR A 27 -11.01 -10.81 -3.24
CA THR A 27 -10.53 -9.43 -3.40
C THR A 27 -11.56 -8.41 -2.95
N ILE A 28 -11.12 -7.41 -2.18
CA ILE A 28 -11.93 -6.30 -1.66
C ILE A 28 -11.16 -4.99 -1.83
N PRO A 29 -11.34 -4.22 -2.91
CA PRO A 29 -10.78 -2.88 -2.98
C PRO A 29 -11.56 -1.93 -2.08
N VAL A 30 -10.87 -0.88 -1.64
CA VAL A 30 -11.51 0.34 -1.15
C VAL A 30 -11.70 1.33 -2.29
N TRP A 31 -12.73 2.16 -2.21
CA TRP A 31 -13.07 3.13 -3.26
C TRP A 31 -13.76 4.38 -2.70
N THR A 32 -13.77 5.49 -3.44
CA THR A 32 -14.55 6.71 -3.11
C THR A 32 -15.42 7.12 -4.29
N GLU A 33 -16.41 7.99 -4.06
CA GLU A 33 -17.26 8.50 -5.15
C GLU A 33 -16.41 9.16 -6.26
N GLY A 34 -16.57 8.68 -7.49
CA GLY A 34 -15.78 9.10 -8.66
C GLY A 34 -14.51 8.28 -8.94
N ASP A 35 -14.17 7.33 -8.07
CA ASP A 35 -13.06 6.38 -8.20
C ASP A 35 -13.57 4.95 -8.01
N ASP A 36 -14.52 4.53 -8.85
CA ASP A 36 -15.27 3.28 -8.70
C ASP A 36 -15.06 2.28 -9.85
N ALA A 37 -14.30 2.63 -10.89
CA ALA A 37 -14.13 1.81 -12.08
C ALA A 37 -13.58 0.39 -11.79
N HIS A 38 -12.71 0.25 -10.78
CA HIS A 38 -12.09 -1.02 -10.41
C HIS A 38 -13.00 -1.96 -9.61
N ILE A 39 -14.10 -1.47 -9.04
CA ILE A 39 -14.97 -2.30 -8.18
C ILE A 39 -15.63 -3.43 -8.97
N ALA A 40 -15.87 -3.23 -10.27
CA ALA A 40 -16.46 -4.24 -11.15
C ALA A 40 -15.57 -5.48 -11.35
N HIS A 41 -14.28 -5.38 -11.00
CA HIS A 41 -13.29 -6.45 -11.11
C HIS A 41 -13.00 -7.14 -9.77
N ALA A 42 -13.78 -6.85 -8.73
CA ALA A 42 -13.63 -7.40 -7.39
C ALA A 42 -14.82 -8.26 -6.96
N HIS A 43 -14.62 -9.03 -5.89
CA HIS A 43 -15.67 -9.88 -5.34
C HIS A 43 -16.60 -9.10 -4.40
N GLU A 44 -16.02 -8.21 -3.60
CA GLU A 44 -16.70 -7.24 -2.75
C GLU A 44 -16.01 -5.89 -2.92
N ALA A 45 -16.58 -4.79 -2.43
CA ALA A 45 -15.91 -3.49 -2.43
C ALA A 45 -16.38 -2.66 -1.23
N VAL A 46 -15.48 -1.87 -0.65
CA VAL A 46 -15.77 -1.02 0.51
C VAL A 46 -15.65 0.45 0.12
N GLN A 47 -16.77 1.17 0.22
CA GLN A 47 -16.76 2.61 0.00
C GLN A 47 -16.17 3.32 1.22
N LEU A 48 -15.19 4.18 1.00
CA LEU A 48 -14.64 5.07 2.02
C LEU A 48 -15.47 6.35 2.10
N ALA A 49 -15.50 6.95 3.29
CA ALA A 49 -16.23 8.19 3.54
C ALA A 49 -15.63 9.39 2.79
N SER A 50 -14.33 9.40 2.55
CA SER A 50 -13.62 10.48 1.85
C SER A 50 -12.26 10.03 1.32
N VAL A 51 -11.68 10.81 0.42
CA VAL A 51 -10.33 10.57 -0.10
C VAL A 51 -9.26 10.62 0.99
N SER A 52 -9.48 11.35 2.08
CA SER A 52 -8.54 11.39 3.21
C SER A 52 -8.44 10.06 3.95
N SER A 53 -9.45 9.20 3.86
CA SER A 53 -9.43 7.86 4.46
C SER A 53 -8.36 6.96 3.85
N TYR A 54 -7.91 7.20 2.61
CA TYR A 54 -6.80 6.46 2.00
C TYR A 54 -5.46 6.71 2.69
N THR A 55 -5.30 7.81 3.43
CA THR A 55 -4.06 8.15 4.14
C THR A 55 -4.16 7.90 5.64
N GLU A 56 -5.17 7.18 6.12
CA GLU A 56 -5.41 6.96 7.54
C GLU A 56 -5.13 5.48 7.93
N PRO A 57 -3.92 5.15 8.44
CA PRO A 57 -3.53 3.77 8.69
C PRO A 57 -4.46 3.04 9.66
N SER A 58 -4.90 3.71 10.71
CA SER A 58 -5.82 3.13 11.71
C SER A 58 -7.17 2.76 11.10
N TYR A 59 -7.65 3.55 10.15
CA TYR A 59 -8.93 3.27 9.48
C TYR A 59 -8.80 2.09 8.52
N LEU A 60 -7.73 2.02 7.72
CA LEU A 60 -7.47 0.85 6.88
C LEU A 60 -7.27 -0.42 7.72
N MET A 61 -6.59 -0.30 8.86
CA MET A 61 -6.41 -1.40 9.79
C MET A 61 -7.76 -1.89 10.35
N PHE A 62 -8.66 -0.97 10.72
CA PHE A 62 -10.02 -1.31 11.13
C PHE A 62 -10.77 -2.09 10.03
N LEU A 63 -10.71 -1.65 8.77
CA LEU A 63 -11.31 -2.37 7.64
C LEU A 63 -10.70 -3.76 7.45
N CYS A 64 -9.38 -3.88 7.65
CA CYS A 64 -8.69 -5.17 7.56
C CYS A 64 -9.21 -6.17 8.59
N LEU A 65 -9.42 -5.73 9.83
CA LEU A 65 -9.95 -6.58 10.89
C LEU A 65 -11.42 -6.95 10.65
N GLU A 66 -12.25 -5.97 10.29
CA GLU A 66 -13.69 -6.16 10.07
C GLU A 66 -13.95 -7.19 8.96
N HIS A 67 -13.23 -7.08 7.84
CA HIS A 67 -13.41 -7.99 6.71
C HIS A 67 -12.53 -9.25 6.80
N ARG A 68 -11.69 -9.40 7.83
CA ARG A 68 -10.74 -10.53 7.99
C ARG A 68 -9.75 -10.63 6.83
N VAL A 69 -9.18 -9.49 6.45
CA VAL A 69 -8.07 -9.39 5.49
C VAL A 69 -6.85 -10.11 6.04
N GLY A 70 -6.22 -10.94 5.20
CA GLY A 70 -4.95 -11.60 5.51
C GLY A 70 -3.76 -11.01 4.75
N LEU A 71 -4.03 -10.20 3.72
CA LEU A 71 -3.02 -9.59 2.86
C LEU A 71 -3.49 -8.23 2.36
N VAL A 72 -2.64 -7.21 2.43
CA VAL A 72 -2.91 -5.86 1.95
C VAL A 72 -1.91 -5.52 0.86
N HIS A 73 -2.42 -5.13 -0.30
CA HIS A 73 -1.62 -4.56 -1.37
C HIS A 73 -1.84 -3.04 -1.41
N PRO A 74 -0.87 -2.22 -0.97
CA PRO A 74 -1.09 -0.79 -0.79
C PRO A 74 -1.17 0.01 -2.10
N GLY A 75 -0.78 -0.60 -3.22
CA GLY A 75 -0.71 0.09 -4.51
C GLY A 75 0.53 0.97 -4.60
N TYR A 76 0.41 2.13 -5.23
CA TYR A 76 1.48 3.14 -5.29
C TYR A 76 1.03 4.48 -4.67
N GLY A 77 1.97 5.22 -4.09
CA GLY A 77 1.67 6.45 -3.34
C GLY A 77 0.90 6.20 -2.03
N PHE A 78 0.43 7.27 -1.39
CA PHE A 78 -0.33 7.20 -0.14
C PHE A 78 0.40 6.42 0.96
N LEU A 79 -0.15 5.29 1.39
CA LEU A 79 0.40 4.48 2.47
C LEU A 79 1.31 3.34 1.98
N SER A 80 1.59 3.25 0.67
CA SER A 80 2.56 2.28 0.13
C SER A 80 3.98 2.47 0.69
N GLU A 81 4.32 3.69 1.09
CA GLU A 81 5.61 4.01 1.72
C GLU A 81 5.47 4.25 3.24
N SER A 82 4.32 3.92 3.84
CA SER A 82 4.08 4.17 5.27
C SER A 82 4.64 3.03 6.13
N PRO A 83 5.71 3.26 6.91
CA PRO A 83 6.19 2.24 7.84
C PRO A 83 5.17 1.96 8.94
N GLY A 84 4.36 2.97 9.32
CA GLY A 84 3.33 2.83 10.34
C GLY A 84 2.21 1.88 9.92
N LEU A 85 1.74 1.96 8.66
CA LEU A 85 0.77 0.98 8.16
C LEU A 85 1.37 -0.43 8.13
N CYS A 86 2.60 -0.55 7.63
CA CYS A 86 3.29 -1.84 7.56
C CYS A 86 3.42 -2.49 8.95
N GLN A 87 3.88 -1.75 9.96
CA GLN A 87 3.96 -2.22 11.35
C GLN A 87 2.61 -2.67 11.90
N LEU A 88 1.56 -1.85 11.74
CA LEU A 88 0.22 -2.20 12.24
C LEU A 88 -0.31 -3.51 11.63
N LEU A 89 -0.07 -3.73 10.33
CA LEU A 89 -0.49 -4.94 9.65
C LEU A 89 0.34 -6.15 10.09
N GLU A 90 1.67 -6.01 10.18
CA GLU A 90 2.57 -7.07 10.64
C GLU A 90 2.22 -7.51 12.08
N GLU A 91 1.99 -6.58 13.00
CA GLU A 91 1.58 -6.85 14.39
C GLU A 91 0.26 -7.61 14.48
N ALA A 92 -0.64 -7.43 13.51
CA ALA A 92 -1.90 -8.13 13.44
C ALA A 92 -1.85 -9.44 12.62
N GLY A 93 -0.67 -9.84 12.14
CA GLY A 93 -0.48 -11.03 11.32
C GLY A 93 -1.05 -10.89 9.89
N ILE A 94 -1.21 -9.67 9.40
CA ILE A 94 -1.68 -9.35 8.06
C ILE A 94 -0.46 -9.05 7.19
N THR A 95 -0.36 -9.73 6.05
CA THR A 95 0.80 -9.56 5.16
C THR A 95 0.69 -8.24 4.40
N PHE A 96 1.68 -7.35 4.56
CA PHE A 96 1.84 -6.18 3.72
C PHE A 96 2.63 -6.55 2.45
N VAL A 97 2.06 -6.33 1.26
CA VAL A 97 2.76 -6.58 -0.01
C VAL A 97 3.65 -5.39 -0.35
N GLY A 98 4.86 -5.42 0.20
CA GLY A 98 5.85 -4.37 0.03
C GLY A 98 7.12 -4.66 0.84
N PRO A 99 8.05 -3.69 0.92
CA PRO A 99 9.18 -3.78 1.83
C PRO A 99 8.70 -3.78 3.29
N SER A 100 9.47 -4.42 4.18
CA SER A 100 9.24 -4.40 5.62
C SER A 100 9.30 -2.98 6.20
N ALA A 101 8.64 -2.75 7.34
CA ALA A 101 8.63 -1.44 8.00
C ALA A 101 10.03 -0.88 8.26
N ASP A 102 10.99 -1.72 8.68
CA ASP A 102 12.38 -1.31 8.90
C ASP A 102 13.03 -0.73 7.64
N LEU A 103 12.78 -1.35 6.48
CA LEU A 103 13.29 -0.86 5.20
C LEU A 103 12.62 0.46 4.81
N LEU A 104 11.30 0.57 5.01
CA LEU A 104 10.57 1.82 4.76
C LEU A 104 11.07 2.97 5.64
N ILE A 105 11.42 2.71 6.91
CA ILE A 105 12.05 3.70 7.80
C ILE A 105 13.43 4.11 7.27
N MET A 106 14.24 3.15 6.85
CA MET A 106 15.59 3.40 6.35
C MET A 106 15.59 4.19 5.04
N THR A 107 14.59 3.99 4.17
CA THR A 107 14.49 4.67 2.87
C THR A 107 13.63 5.94 2.91
N GLY A 108 12.79 6.15 3.93
CA GLY A 108 11.94 7.35 4.02
C GLY A 108 12.70 8.64 4.39
N ASP A 109 13.94 8.51 4.89
CA ASP A 109 14.79 9.65 5.27
C ASP A 109 15.98 9.80 4.30
N LYS A 110 16.03 10.91 3.58
CA LYS A 110 17.11 11.24 2.61
C LYS A 110 18.52 11.15 3.19
N LEU A 111 18.70 11.37 4.50
CA LEU A 111 19.99 11.20 5.16
C LEU A 111 20.33 9.72 5.38
N SER A 112 19.31 8.91 5.67
CA SER A 112 19.42 7.46 5.89
C SER A 112 19.58 6.71 4.56
N GLU A 113 18.92 7.15 3.48
CA GLU A 113 19.11 6.66 2.11
C GLU A 113 20.56 6.81 1.64
N ARG A 114 21.18 7.99 1.84
CA ARG A 114 22.58 8.22 1.47
C ARG A 114 23.54 7.31 2.22
N LYS A 115 23.33 7.15 3.53
CA LYS A 115 24.14 6.25 4.36
C LYS A 115 23.99 4.79 3.93
N LEU A 116 22.78 4.37 3.53
CA LEU A 116 22.53 3.03 3.02
C LEU A 116 23.19 2.82 1.65
N ALA A 117 23.04 3.79 0.73
CA ALA A 117 23.69 3.77 -0.58
C ALA A 117 25.22 3.69 -0.45
N GLU A 118 25.82 4.49 0.43
CA GLU A 118 27.25 4.43 0.75
C GLU A 118 27.68 3.06 1.30
N LYS A 119 26.92 2.48 2.23
CA LYS A 119 27.18 1.12 2.76
C LYS A 119 27.10 0.04 1.69
N CYS A 120 26.20 0.19 0.72
CA CYS A 120 26.04 -0.74 -0.40
C CYS A 120 27.05 -0.48 -1.54
N GLY A 121 27.98 0.47 -1.40
CA GLY A 121 28.95 0.82 -2.43
C GLY A 121 28.35 1.54 -3.64
N VAL A 122 27.12 2.08 -3.51
CA VAL A 122 26.40 2.79 -4.56
C VAL A 122 26.65 4.28 -4.37
N SER A 123 27.44 4.90 -5.26
CA SER A 123 27.64 6.36 -5.24
C SER A 123 26.37 7.09 -5.67
N GLY A 124 25.79 7.87 -4.76
CA GLY A 124 24.73 8.81 -5.10
C GLY A 124 25.25 9.91 -6.03
N VAL A 125 24.50 10.24 -7.08
CA VAL A 125 24.83 11.37 -7.96
C VAL A 125 24.82 12.65 -7.12
N GLY A 126 25.99 13.27 -6.94
CA GLY A 126 26.11 14.56 -6.26
C GLY A 126 25.24 15.59 -6.96
N GLN A 127 24.45 16.35 -6.21
CA GLN A 127 23.77 17.50 -6.77
C GLN A 127 24.85 18.51 -7.20
N GLY A 128 25.10 18.56 -8.50
CA GLY A 128 25.92 19.59 -9.12
C GLY A 128 25.29 20.94 -8.81
N GLY A 129 25.99 21.71 -7.98
CA GLY A 129 25.66 23.11 -7.73
C GLY A 129 25.65 23.90 -9.04
N ARG A 130 24.70 24.81 -9.12
CA ARG A 130 24.82 26.06 -9.88
C ARG A 130 24.49 27.19 -8.94
#